data_AF-A0A7Y7ZX03-F1
#
_entry.id   AF-A0A7Y7ZX03-F1
#
_cell.length_a   1.000
_cell.length_b   1.000
_cell.length_c   1.000
_cell.angle_alpha   90.00
_cell.angle_beta   90.00
_cell.angle_gamma   90.00
#
_symmetry.space_group_name_H-M   'P 1'
#
loop_
_entity.id
_entity.type
_entity.pdbx_description
1 polymer ?
#
loop_
_entity_poly.entity_id
_entity_poly.type
_entity_poly.pdbx_seq_one_letter_code
_entity_poly.pdbx_strand_id
1 'polypeptide(L)' 'MRHLIYVVPTGSDEISAEIYLNVKAEDLRPIMGWQTESDGVYDYLLTAKQIKDIEDLTSQAFPKNASLYLACDE' A
#
# COMPACT_ATOMS: atom_id res chain seq x y z
N MET A 1 2.90 0.02 13.98
CA MET A 1 3.20 0.12 12.54
C MET A 1 2.72 -1.13 11.82
N ARG A 2 1.45 -1.10 11.45
CA ARG A 2 0.87 -2.02 10.46
C ARG A 2 0.64 -1.21 9.19
N HIS A 3 0.90 -1.80 8.03
CA HIS A 3 0.64 -1.13 6.77
C HIS A 3 -0.75 -1.49 6.25
N LEU A 4 -1.40 -0.52 5.63
CA LEU A 4 -2.67 -0.72 4.93
C LEU A 4 -2.66 -0.02 3.57
N ILE A 5 -3.62 -0.39 2.72
CA ILE A 5 -3.88 0.28 1.47
C ILE A 5 -5.12 1.14 1.60
N TYR A 6 -4.97 2.44 1.38
CA TYR A 6 -6.09 3.32 1.09
C TYR A 6 -6.49 3.18 -0.37
N VAL A 7 -7.80 2.96 -0.58
CA VAL A 7 -8.40 2.93 -1.90
C VAL A 7 -9.06 4.26 -2.17
N VAL A 8 -8.58 4.98 -3.18
CA VAL A 8 -9.16 6.25 -3.63
C VAL A 8 -9.73 6.06 -5.04
N PRO A 9 -11.06 6.04 -5.22
CA PRO A 9 -11.67 5.86 -6.54
C PRO A 9 -11.21 6.93 -7.52
N THR A 10 -11.08 6.56 -8.80
CA THR A 10 -10.70 7.54 -9.84
C THR A 10 -11.70 8.70 -9.89
N GLY A 11 -11.21 9.93 -9.74
CA GLY A 11 -12.03 11.15 -9.72
C GLY A 11 -12.61 11.51 -8.35
N SER A 12 -12.19 10.82 -7.28
CA SER A 12 -12.45 11.17 -5.88
C SER A 12 -11.14 11.56 -5.21
N ASP A 13 -11.21 12.45 -4.22
CA ASP A 13 -10.11 12.74 -3.29
C ASP A 13 -10.34 12.08 -1.92
N GLU A 14 -11.44 11.34 -1.77
CA GLU A 14 -11.81 10.65 -0.54
C GLU A 14 -11.42 9.17 -0.59
N ILE A 15 -10.93 8.67 0.56
CA ILE A 15 -10.67 7.24 0.79
C ILE A 15 -12.02 6.53 0.86
N SER A 16 -12.24 5.56 -0.03
CA SER A 16 -13.46 4.75 -0.05
C SER A 16 -13.36 3.46 0.76
N ALA A 17 -12.14 2.95 0.94
CA ALA A 17 -11.87 1.73 1.69
C ALA A 17 -10.43 1.67 2.21
N GLU A 18 -10.26 0.88 3.28
CA GLU A 18 -8.99 0.54 3.90
C GLU A 18 -8.77 -0.97 3.80
N ILE A 19 -7.60 -1.39 3.32
CA ILE A 19 -7.24 -2.81 3.22
C ILE A 19 -6.01 -3.05 4.09
N TYR A 20 -6.21 -3.66 5.25
CA TYR A 20 -5.11 -4.01 6.15
C TYR A 20 -4.25 -5.12 5.53
N LEU A 21 -2.95 -4.86 5.47
CA LEU A 21 -1.98 -5.83 4.97
C LEU A 21 -1.45 -6.65 6.15
N ASN A 22 -1.55 -7.98 6.03
CA ASN A 22 -0.99 -8.89 7.02
C ASN A 22 0.47 -9.23 6.68
N VAL A 23 1.31 -8.21 6.53
CA VAL A 23 2.74 -8.31 6.18
C VAL A 23 3.58 -7.45 7.10
N LYS A 24 4.87 -7.77 7.23
CA LYS A 24 5.79 -6.93 7.99
C LYS A 24 6.36 -5.83 7.10
N ALA A 25 6.73 -4.70 7.71
CA ALA A 25 7.42 -3.62 7.03
C ALA A 25 8.71 -4.10 6.33
N GLU A 26 9.40 -5.08 6.90
CA GLU A 26 10.60 -5.71 6.31
C GLU A 26 10.33 -6.37 4.95
N ASP A 27 9.14 -6.96 4.78
CA ASP A 27 8.73 -7.62 3.53
C ASP A 27 8.29 -6.59 2.47
N LEU A 28 7.73 -5.46 2.91
CA LEU A 28 7.35 -4.34 2.02
C LEU A 28 8.55 -3.50 1.59
N ARG A 29 9.58 -3.41 2.43
CA ARG A 29 10.80 -2.62 2.20
C ARG A 29 11.42 -2.82 0.80
N PRO A 30 11.67 -4.05 0.30
CA PRO A 30 12.23 -4.24 -1.05
C PRO A 30 11.27 -3.84 -2.17
N ILE A 31 9.95 -3.89 -1.95
CA ILE A 31 8.93 -3.48 -2.93
C ILE A 31 8.85 -1.95 -3.01
N MET A 32 8.93 -1.30 -1.85
CA MET A 32 8.83 0.15 -1.72
C MET A 32 10.16 0.88 -1.96
N GLY A 33 11.29 0.16 -1.94
CA GLY A 33 12.61 0.76 -2.09
C GLY A 33 13.06 1.58 -0.87
N TRP A 34 12.43 1.34 0.29
CA TRP A 34 12.72 2.03 1.55
C TRP A 34 14.16 1.76 2.00
N GLN A 35 14.89 2.85 2.24
CA GLN A 35 16.26 2.83 2.72
C GLN A 35 16.30 2.76 4.25
N THR A 36 15.34 3.42 4.90
CA THR A 36 15.19 3.52 6.35
C THR A 36 13.78 3.13 6.79
N GLU A 37 13.61 2.81 8.08
CA GLU A 37 12.27 2.51 8.64
C GLU A 37 11.32 3.71 8.58
N SER A 38 11.87 4.93 8.64
CA SER A 38 11.09 6.18 8.54
C SER A 38 10.46 6.39 7.17
N ASP A 39 11.02 5.79 6.12
CA ASP A 39 10.43 5.84 4.78
C ASP A 39 9.08 5.11 4.72
N GLY A 40 8.81 4.22 5.67
CA GLY A 40 7.55 3.48 5.75
C GLY A 40 6.42 4.17 6.50
N VAL A 41 6.59 5.42 6.91
CA VAL A 41 5.62 6.16 7.75
C VAL A 41 4.70 7.05 6.91
N TYR A 42 5.11 7.44 5.69
CA TYR A 42 4.32 8.32 4.83
C TYR A 42 3.40 7.55 3.89
N ASP A 43 2.34 8.22 3.42
CA ASP A 43 1.42 7.67 2.43
C ASP A 43 2.05 7.76 1.03
N TYR A 44 2.17 6.64 0.33
CA TYR A 44 2.74 6.57 -1.01
C TYR A 44 1.74 6.05 -2.02
N LEU A 45 1.52 6.82 -3.11
CA LEU A 45 0.83 6.31 -4.28
C LEU A 45 1.61 5.14 -4.88
N LEU A 46 0.96 3.98 -4.96
CA LEU A 46 1.57 2.78 -5.48
C LEU A 46 1.59 2.76 -7.00
N THR A 47 2.71 2.32 -7.56
CA THR A 47 2.82 1.99 -8.99
C THR A 47 2.17 0.64 -9.28
N ALA A 48 1.78 0.39 -10.54
CA ALA A 48 1.22 -0.89 -10.96
C ALA A 48 2.14 -2.10 -10.64
N LYS A 49 3.46 -1.90 -10.67
CA LYS A 49 4.42 -2.94 -10.27
C LYS A 49 4.34 -3.22 -8.77
N GLN A 50 4.35 -2.18 -7.94
CA GLN A 50 4.27 -2.34 -6.48
C GLN A 50 2.94 -2.93 -6.04
N ILE A 51 1.83 -2.51 -6.66
CA ILE A 51 0.50 -3.09 -6.45
C ILE A 51 0.59 -4.61 -6.67
N LYS A 52 1.07 -5.04 -7.84
CA LYS A 52 1.19 -6.46 -8.16
C LYS A 52 2.12 -7.21 -7.19
N ASP A 53 3.28 -6.64 -6.88
CA ASP A 53 4.25 -7.28 -5.98
C ASP A 53 3.65 -7.43 -4.55
N ILE A 54 2.82 -6.48 -4.09
CA ILE A 54 2.10 -6.57 -2.79
C ILE A 54 0.93 -7.56 -2.88
N GLU A 55 0.17 -7.60 -3.97
CA GLU A 55 -0.88 -8.59 -4.21
C GLU A 55 -0.30 -10.01 -4.14
N ASP A 56 0.84 -10.25 -4.81
CA ASP A 56 1.55 -11.52 -4.82
C ASP A 56 2.07 -11.88 -3.41
N LEU A 57 2.61 -10.89 -2.66
CA LEU A 57 3.11 -11.08 -1.29
C LEU A 57 1.99 -11.43 -0.30
N THR A 58 0.83 -10.79 -0.43
CA THR A 58 -0.30 -10.90 0.51
C THR A 58 -1.32 -11.96 0.09
N SER A 59 -1.25 -12.43 -1.16
CA SER A 59 -2.32 -13.20 -1.81
C SER A 59 -3.68 -12.47 -1.77
N GLN A 60 -3.68 -11.14 -1.76
CA GLN A 60 -4.87 -10.30 -1.83
C GLN A 60 -4.97 -9.66 -3.21
N ALA A 61 -6.20 -9.46 -3.70
CA ALA A 61 -6.43 -8.71 -4.93
C ALA A 61 -6.94 -7.31 -4.59
N PHE A 62 -6.37 -6.30 -5.22
CA PHE A 62 -6.73 -4.89 -5.04
C PHE A 62 -7.58 -4.37 -6.20
N PRO A 63 -8.42 -3.34 -5.94
CA PRO A 63 -9.27 -2.77 -6.99
C PRO A 63 -8.42 -2.06 -8.05
N LYS A 64 -8.69 -2.38 -9.32
CA LYS A 64 -7.93 -1.87 -10.48
C LYS A 64 -8.38 -0.49 -10.98
N ASN A 65 -9.56 -0.04 -10.56
CA ASN A 65 -10.15 1.25 -10.95
C ASN A 65 -10.05 2.27 -9.81
N ALA A 66 -8.91 2.28 -9.11
CA ALA A 66 -8.65 3.16 -7.99
C ALA A 66 -7.16 3.48 -7.91
N SER A 67 -6.85 4.65 -7.38
CA SER A 67 -5.52 4.98 -6.89
C SER A 67 -5.34 4.32 -5.53
N LEU A 68 -4.24 3.56 -5.38
CA LEU A 68 -3.93 2.82 -4.17
C LEU A 68 -2.76 3.48 -3.46
N TYR A 69 -2.93 3.80 -2.19
CA TYR A 69 -1.87 4.41 -1.38
C TYR A 69 -1.48 3.45 -0.26
N LEU A 70 -0.18 3.15 -0.14
CA LEU A 70 0.33 2.45 1.03
C LEU A 70 0.50 3.44 2.16
N ALA A 71 -0.21 3.20 3.26
CA ALA A 71 -0.19 4.01 4.47
C ALA A 71 0.28 3.19 5.67
N CYS A 72 0.69 3.88 6.73
CA CYS A 72 1.03 3.26 8.01
C CYS A 72 -0.02 3.62 9.06
N ASP A 73 -0.61 2.59 9.67
CA ASP A 73 -1.43 2.69 10.87
C ASP A 73 -0.55 2.43 12.10
N GLU A 74 -0.65 3.32 13.09
CA GLU A 74 0.18 3.26 14.32
C GLU A 74 -0.20 2.06 15.19
#